data_AF-A0A7C5WNZ0-F1
#
_entry.id   AF-A0A7C5WNZ0-F1
#
_cell.length_a   1.000
_cell.length_b   1.000
_cell.length_c   1.000
_cell.angle_alpha   90.00
_cell.angle_beta   90.00
_cell.angle_gamma   90.00
#
_symmetry.space_group_name_H-M   'P 1'
#
loop_
_entity.id
_entity.type
_entity.pdbx_description
1 polymer ?
#
loop_
_entity_poly.entity_id
_entity_poly.type
_entity_poly.pdbx_seq_one_letter_code
_entity_poly.pdbx_strand_id
1 'polypeptide(L)'
;MIVTAAAVLCGAAAFAWTIQTSPLKGTARHAGFRRGYPDPQPGWGGRARTLFARGEYTTLISEAQSRIRGWGYDPEAWLFAGFAYTALARKPGFNAISAERRARDIWQQLLLRCEPWRTYRDPGGIIDWQAFADSGDEPRGAFASDYYAGWALLGLGRSTEARDRFGRFYDRVRDRLRMRGDFYNLACYAALAGDTATARLAWVRACAENIIDPVWGAVDPDLESLHPDPVFGWMLEFARSRAGRATTGRIILPDT
;
A
#
# COMPACT_ATOMS: atom_id res chain seq x y z
N MET A 1 5.99 2.95 -24.48
CA MET A 1 6.00 3.72 -23.21
C MET A 1 4.60 3.92 -22.60
N ILE A 2 3.60 3.10 -22.97
CA ILE A 2 2.21 3.19 -22.47
C ILE A 2 1.92 2.11 -21.41
N VAL A 3 2.66 1.00 -21.42
CA VAL A 3 2.45 -0.17 -20.53
C VAL A 3 2.80 0.15 -19.07
N THR A 4 3.81 0.97 -18.81
CA THR A 4 4.23 1.35 -17.44
C THR A 4 3.21 2.24 -16.72
N ALA A 5 2.31 2.88 -17.48
CA ALA A 5 1.33 3.82 -16.94
C ALA A 5 0.10 3.11 -16.35
N ALA A 6 -0.36 2.00 -16.93
CA ALA A 6 -1.57 1.29 -16.47
C ALA A 6 -1.44 0.77 -15.02
N ALA A 7 -0.29 0.20 -14.66
CA ALA A 7 0.00 -0.36 -13.33
C ALA A 7 -0.18 0.64 -12.17
N VAL A 8 0.11 1.93 -12.38
CA VAL A 8 0.02 2.96 -11.32
C VAL A 8 -1.43 3.31 -10.95
N LEU A 9 -2.40 3.09 -11.84
CA LEU A 9 -3.81 3.47 -11.63
C LEU A 9 -4.59 2.44 -10.81
N CYS A 10 -4.35 1.15 -11.04
CA CYS A 10 -4.89 0.11 -10.20
C CYS A 10 -4.33 0.31 -8.76
N GLY A 11 -3.10 0.85 -8.63
CA GLY A 11 -2.27 1.10 -7.43
C GLY A 11 -2.99 1.42 -6.11
N ALA A 12 -3.99 2.29 -6.21
CA ALA A 12 -4.38 3.15 -5.10
C ALA A 12 -5.84 3.00 -4.67
N ALA A 13 -6.70 2.42 -5.50
CA ALA A 13 -8.10 2.12 -5.16
C ALA A 13 -8.25 0.97 -4.14
N ALA A 14 -7.15 0.59 -3.52
CA ALA A 14 -6.71 -0.78 -3.56
C ALA A 14 -6.31 -1.34 -2.22
N PHE A 15 -5.24 -0.76 -1.74
CA PHE A 15 -4.86 -0.62 -0.36
C PHE A 15 -6.04 -0.25 0.61
N ALA A 16 -7.19 0.23 0.08
CA ALA A 16 -8.44 0.58 0.77
C ALA A 16 -8.92 -0.43 1.81
N TRP A 17 -8.96 -1.70 1.44
CA TRP A 17 -9.81 -2.67 2.14
C TRP A 17 -9.05 -3.56 3.14
N THR A 18 -7.76 -3.84 2.91
CA THR A 18 -6.93 -4.81 3.68
C THR A 18 -6.80 -4.51 5.18
N ILE A 19 -7.14 -3.30 5.66
CA ILE A 19 -6.99 -2.91 7.07
C ILE A 19 -8.32 -2.93 7.85
N GLN A 20 -9.47 -3.07 7.19
CA GLN A 20 -10.73 -3.16 7.92
C GLN A 20 -10.83 -4.47 8.73
N THR A 21 -10.03 -5.49 8.38
CA THR A 21 -9.99 -6.83 8.98
C THR A 21 -8.64 -7.21 9.63
N SER A 22 -7.61 -6.37 9.55
CA SER A 22 -6.29 -6.68 10.15
C SER A 22 -6.27 -6.43 11.68
N PRO A 23 -5.76 -7.37 12.50
CA PRO A 23 -5.62 -7.20 13.95
C PRO A 23 -4.52 -6.19 14.37
N LEU A 24 -3.91 -5.47 13.42
CA LEU A 24 -2.93 -4.40 13.69
C LEU A 24 -3.51 -3.13 14.34
N LYS A 25 -4.79 -3.13 14.74
CA LYS A 25 -5.39 -2.16 15.69
C LYS A 25 -4.83 -2.37 17.11
N GLY A 26 -3.52 -2.32 17.26
CA GLY A 26 -2.91 -2.12 18.56
C GLY A 26 -3.12 -0.68 18.97
N THR A 27 -3.92 -0.44 20.01
CA THR A 27 -3.94 0.83 20.76
C THR A 27 -2.59 1.00 21.46
N ALA A 28 -1.52 1.25 20.71
CA ALA A 28 -0.26 1.68 21.28
C ALA A 28 -0.48 3.12 21.74
N ARG A 29 -0.82 3.31 23.02
CA ARG A 29 -0.63 4.59 23.70
C ARG A 29 0.87 4.87 23.68
N HIS A 30 1.34 5.58 22.66
CA HIS A 30 2.71 6.08 22.61
C HIS A 30 2.85 7.19 23.65
N ALA A 31 3.19 6.80 24.87
CA ALA A 31 3.37 7.69 26.02
C ALA A 31 4.56 8.67 25.89
N GLY A 32 5.23 8.73 24.74
CA GLY A 32 6.37 9.61 24.47
C GLY A 32 6.17 10.63 23.34
N PHE A 33 5.06 10.61 22.60
CA PHE A 33 4.80 11.63 21.58
C PHE A 33 4.34 12.93 22.25
N ARG A 34 5.11 14.01 22.09
CA ARG A 34 4.88 15.31 22.74
C ARG A 34 3.43 15.79 22.57
N ARG A 35 2.87 16.37 23.65
CA ARG A 35 1.66 17.21 23.64
C ARG A 35 1.77 18.23 22.50
N GLY A 36 1.02 18.04 21.41
CA GLY A 36 1.01 18.96 20.27
C GLY A 36 0.97 18.29 18.90
N TYR A 37 1.30 17.00 18.78
CA TYR A 37 0.92 16.24 17.60
C TYR A 37 -0.58 15.93 17.70
N PRO A 38 -1.45 16.47 16.82
CA PRO A 38 -2.79 15.92 16.70
C PRO A 38 -2.61 14.45 16.37
N ASP A 39 -3.20 13.57 17.17
CA ASP A 39 -3.19 12.12 16.96
C ASP A 39 -3.39 11.83 15.46
N PRO A 40 -2.52 11.06 14.77
CA PRO A 40 -2.70 10.77 13.36
C PRO A 40 -4.11 10.21 13.19
N GLN A 41 -5.03 11.06 12.69
CA GLN A 41 -6.46 10.80 12.78
C GLN A 41 -6.73 9.34 12.43
N PRO A 42 -7.12 8.51 13.42
CA PRO A 42 -7.34 7.10 13.17
C PRO A 42 -8.31 6.97 12.00
N GLY A 43 -7.84 6.40 10.90
CA GLY A 43 -8.65 6.25 9.69
C GLY A 43 -8.36 7.23 8.54
N TRP A 44 -7.36 8.11 8.60
CA TRP A 44 -7.00 8.93 7.43
C TRP A 44 -6.65 8.06 6.21
N GLY A 45 -5.84 7.01 6.38
CA GLY A 45 -5.57 6.05 5.29
C GLY A 45 -6.86 5.47 4.72
N GLY A 46 -7.78 5.00 5.56
CA GLY A 46 -9.10 4.48 5.12
C GLY A 46 -9.94 5.53 4.36
N ARG A 47 -9.93 6.79 4.83
CA ARG A 47 -10.60 7.91 4.15
C ARG A 47 -9.95 8.23 2.81
N ALA A 48 -8.62 8.37 2.76
CA ALA A 48 -7.86 8.67 1.56
C ALA A 48 -8.17 7.65 0.44
N ARG A 49 -8.23 6.38 0.83
CA ARG A 49 -8.58 5.28 -0.07
C ARG A 49 -10.03 5.32 -0.53
N THR A 50 -10.96 5.63 0.36
CA THR A 50 -12.38 5.82 0.01
C THR A 50 -12.54 6.94 -1.01
N LEU A 51 -11.85 8.08 -0.82
CA LEU A 51 -11.86 9.20 -1.76
C LEU A 51 -11.27 8.79 -3.12
N PHE A 52 -10.16 8.04 -3.11
CA PHE A 52 -9.56 7.53 -4.34
C PHE A 52 -10.53 6.61 -5.11
N ALA A 53 -11.12 5.61 -4.43
CA ALA A 53 -12.03 4.64 -5.04
C ALA A 53 -13.29 5.28 -5.65
N ARG A 54 -13.77 6.40 -5.07
CA ARG A 54 -14.90 7.18 -5.59
C ARG A 54 -14.51 8.13 -6.73
N GLY A 55 -13.24 8.22 -7.08
CA GLY A 55 -12.73 9.17 -8.07
C GLY A 55 -12.73 10.63 -7.59
N GLU A 56 -12.80 10.86 -6.27
CA GLU A 56 -12.79 12.18 -5.62
C GLU A 56 -11.34 12.72 -5.48
N TYR A 57 -10.58 12.68 -6.58
CA TYR A 57 -9.14 12.94 -6.58
C TYR A 57 -8.76 14.35 -6.12
N THR A 58 -9.57 15.37 -6.43
CA THR A 58 -9.31 16.75 -6.01
C THR A 58 -9.42 16.92 -4.49
N THR A 59 -10.44 16.31 -3.88
CA THR A 59 -10.62 16.27 -2.42
C THR A 59 -9.42 15.55 -1.77
N LEU A 60 -9.06 14.38 -2.29
CA LEU A 60 -7.92 13.61 -1.81
C LEU A 60 -6.60 14.40 -1.86
N ILE A 61 -6.33 15.08 -2.97
CA ILE A 61 -5.13 15.92 -3.12
C ILE A 61 -5.12 17.04 -2.08
N SER A 62 -6.25 17.73 -1.88
CA SER A 62 -6.34 18.81 -0.90
C SER A 62 -6.04 18.32 0.52
N GLU A 63 -6.62 17.19 0.92
CA GLU A 63 -6.39 16.59 2.23
C GLU A 63 -4.94 16.11 2.39
N ALA A 64 -4.39 15.40 1.40
CA ALA A 64 -3.01 14.94 1.41
C ALA A 64 -2.03 16.12 1.52
N GLN A 65 -2.23 17.19 0.74
CA GLN A 65 -1.39 18.38 0.82
C GLN A 65 -1.50 19.11 2.17
N SER A 66 -2.69 19.17 2.76
CA SER A 66 -2.88 19.72 4.11
C SER A 66 -2.03 18.97 5.13
N ARG A 67 -2.00 17.64 5.05
CA ARG A 67 -1.17 16.79 5.92
C ARG A 67 0.31 16.97 5.65
N ILE A 68 0.74 16.94 4.38
CA ILE A 68 2.12 17.16 4.00
C ILE A 68 2.65 18.49 4.57
N ARG A 69 1.85 19.56 4.49
CA ARG A 69 2.21 20.87 5.07
C ARG A 69 2.24 20.88 6.59
N GLY A 70 1.24 20.25 7.24
CA GLY A 70 1.14 20.27 8.70
C GLY A 70 2.15 19.40 9.42
N TRP A 71 2.56 18.28 8.80
CA TRP A 71 3.34 17.23 9.46
C TRP A 71 4.79 17.16 8.95
N GLY A 72 5.10 17.88 7.87
CA GLY A 72 6.42 17.91 7.24
C GLY A 72 6.75 16.64 6.46
N TYR A 73 6.43 15.46 7.01
CA TYR A 73 6.64 14.16 6.38
C TYR A 73 5.53 13.16 6.76
N ASP A 74 4.67 12.87 5.79
CA ASP A 74 3.65 11.80 5.86
C ASP A 74 3.71 11.01 4.54
N PRO A 75 4.48 9.92 4.46
CA PRO A 75 4.71 9.20 3.21
C PRO A 75 3.43 8.61 2.62
N GLU A 76 2.43 8.30 3.46
CA GLU A 76 1.13 7.84 3.00
C GLU A 76 0.36 9.00 2.32
N ALA A 77 0.43 10.23 2.86
CA ALA A 77 -0.08 11.43 2.20
C ALA A 77 0.58 11.70 0.85
N TRP A 78 1.91 11.59 0.78
CA TRP A 78 2.63 11.71 -0.49
C TRP A 78 2.23 10.63 -1.50
N LEU A 79 2.11 9.38 -1.06
CA LEU A 79 1.67 8.24 -1.88
C LEU A 79 0.29 8.52 -2.50
N PHE A 80 -0.71 8.85 -1.68
CA PHE A 80 -2.07 9.11 -2.18
C PHE A 80 -2.17 10.35 -3.05
N ALA A 81 -1.40 11.41 -2.77
CA ALA A 81 -1.31 12.56 -3.67
C ALA A 81 -0.75 12.16 -5.04
N GLY A 82 0.31 11.34 -5.07
CA GLY A 82 0.94 10.88 -6.31
C GLY A 82 0.00 10.06 -7.17
N PHE A 83 -0.74 9.15 -6.53
CA PHE A 83 -1.78 8.38 -7.18
C PHE A 83 -2.91 9.27 -7.71
N ALA A 84 -3.43 10.19 -6.91
CA ALA A 84 -4.53 11.06 -7.31
C ALA A 84 -4.15 11.97 -8.51
N TYR A 85 -2.94 12.53 -8.52
CA TYR A 85 -2.45 13.31 -9.67
C TYR A 85 -2.27 12.45 -10.92
N THR A 86 -1.76 11.22 -10.77
CA THR A 86 -1.63 10.28 -11.88
C THR A 86 -2.99 9.91 -12.48
N ALA A 87 -4.01 9.75 -11.63
CA ALA A 87 -5.38 9.50 -12.08
C ALA A 87 -6.01 10.72 -12.78
N LEU A 88 -5.84 11.92 -12.22
CA LEU A 88 -6.34 13.16 -12.83
C LEU A 88 -5.73 13.45 -14.20
N ALA A 89 -4.45 13.13 -14.40
CA ALA A 89 -3.77 13.32 -15.69
C ALA A 89 -4.46 12.61 -16.86
N ARG A 90 -5.23 11.55 -16.58
CA ARG A 90 -5.91 10.72 -17.59
C ARG A 90 -7.40 11.02 -17.71
N LYS A 91 -7.95 11.86 -16.83
CA LYS A 91 -9.37 12.18 -16.82
C LYS A 91 -9.68 13.21 -17.93
N PRO A 92 -10.65 12.95 -18.82
CA PRO A 92 -11.08 13.94 -19.80
C PRO A 92 -11.46 15.26 -19.14
N GLY A 93 -11.04 16.38 -19.73
CA GLY A 93 -11.33 17.73 -19.22
C GLY A 93 -10.38 18.24 -18.13
N PHE A 94 -9.38 17.45 -17.70
CA PHE A 94 -8.29 17.93 -16.85
C PHE A 94 -7.05 18.28 -17.68
N ASN A 95 -6.28 19.27 -17.21
CA ASN A 95 -5.00 19.62 -17.83
C ASN A 95 -3.96 18.51 -17.52
N ALA A 96 -3.88 17.52 -18.43
CA ALA A 96 -3.02 16.36 -18.31
C ALA A 96 -1.57 16.72 -18.02
N ILE A 97 -1.00 17.65 -18.78
CA ILE A 97 0.40 18.09 -18.65
C ILE A 97 0.68 18.63 -17.23
N SER A 98 -0.23 19.46 -16.71
CA SER A 98 -0.08 20.01 -15.36
C SER A 98 -0.18 18.94 -14.28
N ALA A 99 -1.11 17.99 -14.43
CA ALA A 99 -1.30 16.88 -13.50
C ALA A 99 -0.13 15.88 -13.53
N GLU A 100 0.40 15.54 -14.71
CA GLU A 100 1.58 14.66 -14.87
C GLU A 100 2.83 15.26 -14.24
N ARG A 101 3.09 16.56 -14.49
CA ARG A 101 4.21 17.27 -13.85
C ARG A 101 4.08 17.23 -12.33
N ARG A 102 2.88 17.50 -11.80
CA ARG A 102 2.63 17.44 -10.35
C ARG A 102 2.79 16.03 -9.80
N ALA A 103 2.32 14.99 -10.50
CA ALA A 103 2.55 13.60 -10.10
C ALA A 103 4.06 13.31 -10.01
N ARG A 104 4.82 13.69 -11.03
CA ARG A 104 6.29 13.53 -11.05
C ARG A 104 6.96 14.25 -9.88
N ASP A 105 6.59 15.50 -9.61
CA ASP A 105 7.14 16.26 -8.48
C ASP A 105 6.84 15.56 -7.14
N ILE A 106 5.61 15.09 -6.95
CA ILE A 106 5.19 14.35 -5.75
C ILE A 106 6.00 13.05 -5.60
N TRP A 107 6.16 12.27 -6.67
CA TRP A 107 6.92 11.02 -6.63
C TRP A 107 8.40 11.25 -6.37
N GLN A 108 9.01 12.28 -6.99
CA GLN A 108 10.40 12.66 -6.70
C GLN A 108 10.58 13.07 -5.24
N GLN A 109 9.65 13.86 -4.69
CA GLN A 109 9.69 14.25 -3.29
C GLN A 109 9.52 13.07 -2.35
N LEU A 110 8.60 12.14 -2.64
CA LEU A 110 8.44 10.91 -1.87
C LEU A 110 9.74 10.09 -1.88
N LEU A 111 10.33 9.88 -3.06
CA LEU A 111 11.58 9.13 -3.20
C LEU A 111 12.72 9.80 -2.44
N LEU A 112 12.93 11.10 -2.62
CA LEU A 112 13.97 11.87 -1.92
C LEU A 112 13.83 11.83 -0.41
N ARG A 113 12.61 11.64 0.10
CA ARG A 113 12.35 11.52 1.54
C ARG A 113 12.46 10.07 2.05
N CYS A 114 12.38 9.09 1.15
CA CYS A 114 12.64 7.69 1.45
C CYS A 114 14.13 7.31 1.35
N GLU A 115 14.95 8.08 0.65
CA GLU A 115 16.39 7.77 0.45
C GLU A 115 17.33 8.11 1.64
N PRO A 116 17.05 9.08 2.53
CA PRO A 116 17.95 9.41 3.65
C PRO A 116 17.29 9.19 5.02
N TRP A 117 16.80 7.98 5.34
CA TRP A 117 16.37 7.67 6.72
C TRP A 117 17.50 7.56 7.73
N ARG A 118 18.77 7.62 7.28
CA ARG A 118 19.91 7.61 8.21
C ARG A 118 19.99 8.87 9.07
N THR A 119 19.40 10.00 8.65
CA THR A 119 19.41 11.26 9.44
C THR A 119 18.19 12.13 9.10
N TYR A 120 16.99 11.74 9.54
CA TYR A 120 15.85 12.66 9.49
C TYR A 120 15.96 13.67 10.65
N ARG A 121 16.11 14.96 10.32
CA ARG A 121 15.96 16.07 11.26
C ARG A 121 14.49 16.48 11.29
N ASP A 122 13.81 16.22 12.39
CA ASP A 122 12.57 16.92 12.73
C ASP A 122 12.95 18.36 13.14
N PRO A 123 12.16 19.41 12.82
CA PRO A 123 12.26 20.70 13.50
C PRO A 123 12.32 20.62 15.05
N GLY A 124 11.88 19.51 15.67
CA GLY A 124 12.02 19.22 17.11
C GLY A 124 13.31 18.54 17.59
N GLY A 125 14.23 18.11 16.69
CA GLY A 125 15.47 17.42 17.05
C GLY A 125 15.91 16.35 16.03
N ILE A 126 17.13 15.84 16.18
CA ILE A 126 17.63 14.70 15.41
C ILE A 126 17.00 13.45 16.00
N ILE A 127 16.13 12.77 15.26
CA ILE A 127 15.79 11.38 15.59
C ILE A 127 16.88 10.54 14.92
N ASP A 128 17.77 9.99 15.74
CA ASP A 128 18.77 9.03 15.30
C ASP A 128 18.09 7.67 15.10
N TRP A 129 17.57 7.47 13.90
CA TRP A 129 16.92 6.23 13.50
C TRP A 129 17.91 5.06 13.38
N GLN A 130 19.23 5.32 13.30
CA GLN A 130 20.25 4.27 13.34
C GLN A 130 20.35 3.71 14.76
N ALA A 131 20.48 4.57 15.77
CA ALA A 131 20.44 4.17 17.18
C ALA A 131 19.12 3.45 17.55
N PHE A 132 18.02 3.79 16.88
CA PHE A 132 16.73 3.12 17.05
C PHE A 132 16.65 1.76 16.32
N ALA A 133 17.17 1.65 15.08
CA ALA A 133 17.27 0.38 14.37
C ALA A 133 18.21 -0.62 15.07
N ASP A 134 19.30 -0.11 15.65
CA ASP A 134 20.28 -0.90 16.41
C ASP A 134 19.73 -1.43 17.74
N SER A 135 18.59 -0.90 18.22
CA SER A 135 17.93 -1.37 19.44
C SER A 135 17.22 -2.74 19.31
N GLY A 136 17.16 -3.31 18.11
CA GLY A 136 16.42 -4.55 17.82
C GLY A 136 14.90 -4.36 17.69
N ASP A 137 14.37 -3.23 18.14
CA ASP A 137 13.01 -2.76 17.83
C ASP A 137 13.02 -2.01 16.49
N GLU A 138 13.37 -2.73 15.41
CA GLU A 138 13.46 -2.16 14.06
C GLU A 138 12.13 -1.43 13.74
N PRO A 139 12.16 -0.09 13.60
CA PRO A 139 10.93 0.68 13.57
C PRO A 139 10.12 0.29 12.34
N ARG A 140 8.80 0.15 12.50
CA ARG A 140 7.84 -0.06 11.39
C ARG A 140 8.11 0.90 10.20
N GLY A 141 8.68 2.08 10.46
CA GLY A 141 9.07 3.07 9.46
C GLY A 141 10.22 2.67 8.53
N ALA A 142 11.21 1.89 8.98
CA ALA A 142 12.35 1.50 8.15
C ALA A 142 11.93 0.57 7.01
N PHE A 143 11.01 -0.38 7.28
CA PHE A 143 10.42 -1.23 6.23
C PHE A 143 9.56 -0.42 5.28
N ALA A 144 8.69 0.43 5.83
CA ALA A 144 7.77 1.23 5.03
C ALA A 144 8.50 2.11 4.00
N SER A 145 9.75 2.51 4.27
CA SER A 145 10.57 3.28 3.32
C SER A 145 10.76 2.58 1.97
N ASP A 146 11.20 1.31 1.96
CA ASP A 146 11.45 0.61 0.70
C ASP A 146 10.14 0.34 -0.05
N TYR A 147 9.03 0.13 0.68
CA TYR A 147 7.70 0.04 0.08
C TYR A 147 7.29 1.36 -0.60
N TYR A 148 7.38 2.50 0.09
CA TYR A 148 7.01 3.80 -0.48
C TYR A 148 7.99 4.26 -1.58
N ALA A 149 9.28 3.95 -1.45
CA ALA A 149 10.27 4.18 -2.50
C ALA A 149 9.97 3.34 -3.74
N GLY A 150 9.57 2.07 -3.58
CA GLY A 150 9.12 1.22 -4.68
C GLY A 150 7.96 1.85 -5.45
N TRP A 151 6.95 2.34 -4.75
CA TRP A 151 5.82 3.06 -5.35
C TRP A 151 6.23 4.35 -6.06
N ALA A 152 7.10 5.15 -5.44
CA ALA A 152 7.61 6.36 -6.07
C ALA A 152 8.37 6.06 -7.36
N LEU A 153 9.20 5.01 -7.37
CA LEU A 153 9.92 4.56 -8.56
C LEU A 153 8.97 4.06 -9.65
N LEU A 154 7.91 3.31 -9.30
CA LEU A 154 6.85 2.94 -10.26
C LEU A 154 6.17 4.17 -10.85
N GLY A 155 5.78 5.13 -10.00
CA GLY A 155 5.19 6.41 -10.42
C GLY A 155 6.10 7.22 -11.36
N LEU A 156 7.42 7.04 -11.25
CA LEU A 156 8.43 7.64 -12.14
C LEU A 156 8.77 6.78 -13.38
N GLY A 157 8.13 5.61 -13.54
CA GLY A 157 8.40 4.67 -14.64
C GLY A 157 9.70 3.86 -14.50
N ARG A 158 10.32 3.87 -13.31
CA ARG A 158 11.59 3.17 -12.99
C ARG A 158 11.31 1.76 -12.46
N SER A 159 10.65 0.94 -13.26
CA SER A 159 10.10 -0.36 -12.82
C SER A 159 11.14 -1.36 -12.31
N THR A 160 12.34 -1.42 -12.88
CA THR A 160 13.40 -2.31 -12.40
C THR A 160 13.84 -1.94 -10.99
N GLU A 161 14.09 -0.65 -10.74
CA GLU A 161 14.51 -0.17 -9.42
C GLU A 161 13.39 -0.28 -8.39
N ALA A 162 12.14 -0.08 -8.83
CA ALA A 162 10.98 -0.32 -8.00
C ALA A 162 10.91 -1.77 -7.53
N ARG A 163 11.13 -2.72 -8.46
CA ARG A 163 11.19 -4.15 -8.15
C ARG A 163 12.26 -4.44 -7.11
N ASP A 164 13.46 -3.87 -7.24
CA ASP A 164 14.54 -4.07 -6.27
C ASP A 164 14.17 -3.53 -4.88
N ARG A 165 13.48 -2.39 -4.81
CA ARG A 165 12.96 -1.83 -3.55
C ARG A 165 11.91 -2.75 -2.92
N PHE A 166 10.94 -3.20 -3.70
CA PHE A 166 9.92 -4.14 -3.23
C PHE A 166 10.53 -5.49 -2.79
N GLY A 167 11.53 -5.99 -3.51
CA GLY A 167 12.27 -7.19 -3.13
C GLY A 167 12.95 -7.06 -1.77
N ARG A 168 13.67 -5.96 -1.52
CA ARG A 168 14.26 -5.69 -0.19
C ARG A 168 13.23 -5.58 0.92
N PHE A 169 12.09 -4.95 0.64
CA PHE A 169 11.00 -4.88 1.59
C PHE A 169 10.43 -6.28 1.88
N TYR A 170 10.14 -7.05 0.83
CA TYR A 170 9.65 -8.42 0.88
C TYR A 170 10.59 -9.33 1.70
N ASP A 171 11.89 -9.34 1.41
CA ASP A 171 12.88 -10.17 2.11
C ASP A 171 12.91 -9.90 3.62
N ARG A 172 12.67 -8.65 4.04
CA ARG A 172 12.66 -8.29 5.45
C ARG A 172 11.36 -8.63 6.17
N VAL A 173 10.23 -8.60 5.46
CA VAL A 173 8.93 -8.86 6.09
C VAL A 173 8.53 -10.33 6.00
N ARG A 174 8.98 -11.09 4.99
CA ARG A 174 8.45 -12.44 4.70
C ARG A 174 8.50 -13.41 5.89
N ASP A 175 9.54 -13.37 6.72
CA ASP A 175 9.69 -14.27 7.89
C ASP A 175 8.95 -13.74 9.13
N ARG A 176 8.51 -12.48 9.09
CA ARG A 176 7.78 -11.77 10.15
C ARG A 176 6.27 -11.77 9.93
N LEU A 177 5.83 -12.00 8.70
CA LEU A 177 4.43 -12.16 8.31
C LEU A 177 3.92 -13.49 8.88
N ARG A 178 3.43 -13.43 10.13
CA ARG A 178 3.04 -14.59 10.96
C ARG A 178 1.52 -14.69 11.17
N MET A 179 0.75 -13.72 10.69
CA MET A 179 -0.70 -13.66 10.92
C MET A 179 -1.49 -13.95 9.65
N ARG A 180 -2.72 -14.44 9.84
CA ARG A 180 -3.67 -14.73 8.75
C ARG A 180 -3.77 -13.55 7.77
N GLY A 181 -3.81 -12.30 8.26
CA GLY A 181 -3.86 -11.08 7.43
C GLY A 181 -2.68 -10.85 6.46
N ASP A 182 -1.58 -11.54 6.65
CA ASP A 182 -0.31 -11.20 6.03
C ASP A 182 -0.09 -11.87 4.66
N PHE A 183 -0.79 -12.97 4.37
CA PHE A 183 -0.64 -13.68 3.09
C PHE A 183 -1.08 -12.84 1.89
N TYR A 184 -2.09 -11.99 2.07
CA TYR A 184 -2.49 -11.06 1.03
C TYR A 184 -1.37 -10.08 0.71
N ASN A 185 -0.85 -9.41 1.74
CA ASN A 185 0.25 -8.47 1.60
C ASN A 185 1.50 -9.15 1.03
N LEU A 186 1.81 -10.38 1.48
CA LEU A 186 2.89 -11.19 0.93
C LEU A 186 2.71 -11.44 -0.58
N ALA A 187 1.48 -11.72 -1.02
CA ALA A 187 1.17 -11.91 -2.44
C ALA A 187 1.44 -10.63 -3.24
N CYS A 188 0.96 -9.49 -2.75
CA CYS A 188 1.20 -8.17 -3.35
C CYS A 188 2.70 -7.87 -3.45
N TYR A 189 3.45 -8.00 -2.35
CA TYR A 189 4.88 -7.66 -2.33
C TYR A 189 5.72 -8.60 -3.21
N ALA A 190 5.42 -9.90 -3.20
CA ALA A 190 6.09 -10.86 -4.07
C ALA A 190 5.79 -10.58 -5.55
N ALA A 191 4.55 -10.24 -5.89
CA ALA A 191 4.16 -9.91 -7.26
C ALA A 191 4.84 -8.62 -7.76
N LEU A 192 4.87 -7.58 -6.92
CA LEU A 192 5.61 -6.34 -7.18
C LEU A 192 7.13 -6.58 -7.32
N ALA A 193 7.68 -7.51 -6.54
CA ALA A 193 9.07 -7.96 -6.63
C ALA A 193 9.34 -8.88 -7.85
N GLY A 194 8.33 -9.27 -8.62
CA GLY A 194 8.46 -10.17 -9.76
C GLY A 194 8.63 -11.66 -9.39
N ASP A 195 8.47 -12.02 -8.10
CA ASP A 195 8.43 -13.40 -7.65
C ASP A 195 7.00 -13.96 -7.78
N THR A 196 6.63 -14.24 -9.03
CA THR A 196 5.29 -14.76 -9.38
C THR A 196 4.97 -16.09 -8.69
N ALA A 197 5.98 -16.93 -8.43
CA ALA A 197 5.78 -18.23 -7.78
C ALA A 197 5.35 -18.06 -6.32
N THR A 198 6.07 -17.25 -5.55
CA THR A 198 5.70 -16.95 -4.17
C THR A 198 4.41 -16.16 -4.10
N ALA A 199 4.23 -15.18 -5.00
CA ALA A 199 3.01 -14.40 -5.07
C ALA A 199 1.76 -15.26 -5.27
N ARG A 200 1.82 -16.23 -6.19
CA ARG A 200 0.76 -17.22 -6.42
C ARG A 200 0.47 -18.04 -5.18
N LEU A 201 1.51 -18.59 -4.53
CA LEU A 201 1.33 -19.42 -3.32
C LEU A 201 0.71 -18.63 -2.17
N ALA A 202 1.16 -17.40 -1.96
CA ALA A 202 0.63 -16.49 -0.95
C ALA A 202 -0.84 -16.11 -1.26
N TRP A 203 -1.17 -15.84 -2.52
CA TRP A 203 -2.54 -15.56 -2.96
C TRP A 203 -3.49 -16.72 -2.67
N VAL A 204 -3.10 -17.94 -3.05
CA VAL A 204 -3.87 -19.16 -2.78
C VAL A 204 -4.17 -19.29 -1.29
N ARG A 205 -3.16 -19.08 -0.42
CA ARG A 205 -3.35 -19.11 1.04
C ARG A 205 -4.30 -18.02 1.53
N ALA A 206 -4.13 -16.79 1.04
CA ALA A 206 -5.00 -15.66 1.41
C ALA A 206 -6.48 -15.94 1.08
N CYS A 207 -6.75 -16.52 -0.09
CA CYS A 207 -8.10 -16.94 -0.49
C CYS A 207 -8.62 -18.11 0.36
N ALA A 208 -7.77 -19.12 0.61
CA ALA A 208 -8.13 -20.30 1.41
C ALA A 208 -8.54 -19.94 2.85
N GLU A 209 -7.87 -18.95 3.43
CA GLU A 209 -8.11 -18.47 4.79
C GLU A 209 -9.17 -17.34 4.87
N ASN A 210 -9.77 -16.95 3.74
CA ASN A 210 -10.82 -15.92 3.65
C ASN A 210 -10.38 -14.56 4.21
N ILE A 211 -9.15 -14.16 3.92
CA ILE A 211 -8.57 -12.88 4.32
C ILE A 211 -8.80 -11.80 3.25
N ILE A 212 -9.10 -12.22 2.03
CA ILE A 212 -9.24 -11.32 0.89
C ILE A 212 -10.67 -10.83 0.71
N ASP A 213 -10.80 -9.63 0.16
CA ASP A 213 -12.01 -9.20 -0.53
C ASP A 213 -11.84 -9.58 -1.98
N PRO A 214 -12.66 -10.49 -2.49
CA PRO A 214 -12.56 -10.92 -3.88
C PRO A 214 -13.05 -9.88 -4.88
N VAL A 215 -13.74 -8.82 -4.46
CA VAL A 215 -13.96 -7.65 -5.33
C VAL A 215 -12.64 -6.90 -5.45
N TRP A 216 -11.96 -6.71 -4.33
CA TRP A 216 -10.71 -5.96 -4.27
C TRP A 216 -9.57 -6.67 -5.00
N GLY A 217 -9.30 -7.93 -4.64
CA GLY A 217 -8.22 -8.70 -5.26
C GLY A 217 -8.34 -8.82 -6.79
N ALA A 218 -9.56 -8.78 -7.34
CA ALA A 218 -9.81 -8.82 -8.79
C ALA A 218 -9.24 -7.62 -9.56
N VAL A 219 -9.07 -6.49 -8.88
CA VAL A 219 -8.62 -5.24 -9.47
C VAL A 219 -7.32 -4.77 -8.81
N ASP A 220 -6.65 -5.66 -8.06
CA ASP A 220 -5.43 -5.30 -7.34
C ASP A 220 -4.25 -5.09 -8.31
N PRO A 221 -3.74 -3.86 -8.44
CA PRO A 221 -2.52 -3.54 -9.19
C PRO A 221 -1.33 -4.38 -8.81
N ASP A 222 -1.18 -4.67 -7.53
CA ASP A 222 0.00 -5.34 -7.00
C ASP A 222 0.00 -6.78 -7.51
N LEU A 223 -1.20 -7.31 -7.78
CA LEU A 223 -1.45 -8.64 -8.31
C LEU A 223 -1.68 -8.63 -9.82
N GLU A 224 -1.44 -7.51 -10.53
CA GLU A 224 -1.67 -7.41 -11.99
C GLU A 224 -0.88 -8.49 -12.75
N SER A 225 0.34 -8.79 -12.30
CA SER A 225 1.17 -9.87 -12.88
C SER A 225 0.58 -11.26 -12.70
N LEU A 226 -0.34 -11.45 -11.74
CA LEU A 226 -1.06 -12.70 -11.49
C LEU A 226 -2.38 -12.78 -12.26
N HIS A 227 -2.96 -11.67 -12.74
CA HIS A 227 -4.28 -11.69 -13.39
C HIS A 227 -4.39 -12.63 -14.60
N PRO A 228 -3.37 -12.79 -15.46
CA PRO A 228 -3.42 -13.76 -16.55
C PRO A 228 -3.37 -15.24 -16.11
N ASP A 229 -3.05 -15.51 -14.84
CA ASP A 229 -2.89 -16.86 -14.31
C ASP A 229 -4.25 -17.54 -14.04
N PRO A 230 -4.53 -18.72 -14.63
CA PRO A 230 -5.77 -19.43 -14.37
C PRO A 230 -6.02 -19.73 -12.87
N VAL A 231 -4.95 -19.99 -12.10
CA VAL A 231 -5.04 -20.25 -10.66
C VAL A 231 -5.53 -19.01 -9.92
N PHE A 232 -5.11 -17.81 -10.35
CA PHE A 232 -5.57 -16.57 -9.77
C PHE A 232 -7.08 -16.43 -9.91
N GLY A 233 -7.61 -16.60 -11.12
CA GLY A 233 -9.04 -16.55 -11.41
C GLY A 233 -9.85 -17.59 -10.64
N TRP A 234 -9.37 -18.84 -10.57
CA TRP A 234 -10.05 -19.89 -9.79
C TRP A 234 -10.14 -19.57 -8.30
N MET A 235 -9.03 -19.08 -7.70
CA MET A 235 -9.02 -18.74 -6.28
C MET A 235 -9.86 -17.49 -5.97
N LEU A 236 -9.96 -16.57 -6.92
CA LEU A 236 -10.84 -15.41 -6.82
C LEU A 236 -12.31 -15.84 -6.76
N GLU A 237 -12.76 -16.71 -7.68
CA GLU A 237 -14.11 -17.27 -7.67
C GLU A 237 -14.39 -18.09 -6.39
N PHE A 238 -13.40 -18.87 -5.94
CA PHE A 238 -13.49 -19.57 -4.67
C PHE A 238 -13.75 -18.61 -3.50
N ALA A 239 -12.99 -17.52 -3.40
CA ALA A 239 -13.19 -16.50 -2.37
C ALA A 239 -14.57 -15.80 -2.49
N ARG A 240 -15.04 -15.49 -3.71
CA ARG A 240 -16.40 -14.95 -3.96
C ARG A 240 -17.48 -15.87 -3.40
N SER A 241 -17.37 -17.18 -3.69
CA SER A 241 -18.33 -18.17 -3.23
C SER A 241 -18.42 -18.26 -1.71
N ARG A 242 -17.31 -18.03 -1.00
CA ARG A 242 -17.26 -18.03 0.47
C ARG A 242 -17.83 -16.76 1.06
N ALA A 243 -17.52 -15.60 0.47
CA ALA A 243 -18.07 -14.31 0.89
C ALA A 243 -19.61 -14.31 0.81
N GLY A 244 -20.19 -14.95 -0.22
CA GLY A 244 -21.65 -15.08 -0.37
C GLY A 244 -22.32 -16.05 0.61
N ARG A 245 -21.60 -17.05 1.15
CA ARG A 245 -22.14 -18.02 2.12
C ARG A 245 -22.14 -17.51 3.56
N ALA A 246 -21.27 -16.54 3.87
CA ALA A 246 -21.17 -15.95 5.21
C ALA A 246 -22.44 -15.20 5.65
N THR A 247 -23.40 -14.97 4.75
CA THR A 247 -24.64 -14.23 5.03
C THR A 247 -25.87 -15.12 5.30
N THR A 248 -25.83 -16.44 5.05
CA THR A 248 -27.09 -17.24 5.10
C THR A 248 -27.02 -18.71 5.50
N GLY A 249 -25.87 -19.35 5.78
CA GLY A 249 -25.93 -20.78 6.10
C GLY A 249 -24.71 -21.41 6.74
N ARG A 250 -24.94 -22.07 7.88
CA ARG A 250 -24.02 -23.02 8.52
C ARG A 250 -23.75 -24.16 7.52
N ILE A 251 -22.52 -24.30 7.03
CA ILE A 251 -22.13 -25.45 6.21
C ILE A 251 -21.89 -26.62 7.16
N ILE A 252 -22.72 -27.65 7.05
CA ILE A 252 -22.42 -28.99 7.58
C ILE A 252 -21.45 -29.62 6.58
N LEU A 253 -20.22 -29.89 7.02
CA LEU A 253 -19.31 -30.73 6.25
C LEU A 253 -19.75 -32.19 6.42
N PRO A 254 -19.75 -33.02 5.37
CA PRO A 254 -20.05 -34.43 5.51
C PRO A 254 -18.98 -35.11 6.36
N ASP A 255 -19.41 -35.92 7.32
CA ASP A 255 -18.55 -36.75 8.13
C ASP A 255 -17.79 -37.73 7.23
N THR A 256 -16.46 -37.75 7.35
CA THR A 256 -15.58 -38.78 6.81
C THR A 256 -15.44 -39.93 7.78
#